data_AF-D2TZ75-F1
#
_entry.id   AF-D2TZ75-F1
#
_cell.length_a   1.000
_cell.length_b   1.000
_cell.length_c   1.000
_cell.angle_alpha   90.00
_cell.angle_beta   90.00
_cell.angle_gamma   90.00
#
_symmetry.space_group_name_H-M   'P 1'
#
loop_
_entity.id
_entity.type
_entity.pdbx_description
1 polymer ?
#
loop_
_entity_poly.entity_id
_entity_poly.type
_entity_poly.pdbx_seq_one_letter_code
_entity_poly.pdbx_strand_id
1 'polypeptide(L)' 'MKLYYSAGTCSLAPHIVLRETGLDFSIERVDLKKK' A
#
# COMPACT_ATOMS: atom_id res chain seq x y z
N MET A 1 -3.56 -0.65 10.84
CA MET A 1 -4.20 -1.09 9.57
C MET A 1 -3.17 -1.82 8.69
N LYS A 2 -3.54 -2.75 7.79
CA LYS A 2 -2.59 -3.36 6.83
C LYS A 2 -2.90 -2.90 5.40
N LEU A 3 -1.92 -2.30 4.72
CA LEU A 3 -2.00 -1.89 3.31
C LEU A 3 -1.37 -2.97 2.42
N TYR A 4 -2.20 -3.62 1.61
CA TYR A 4 -1.75 -4.53 0.55
C TYR A 4 -1.42 -3.71 -0.70
N TYR A 5 -0.17 -3.75 -1.16
CA TYR A 5 0.29 -2.88 -2.25
C TYR A 5 1.12 -3.63 -3.30
N SER A 6 1.13 -3.10 -4.51
CA SER A 6 2.04 -3.52 -5.57
C SER A 6 2.72 -2.31 -6.19
N ALA A 7 4.03 -2.39 -6.42
CA ALA A 7 4.81 -1.25 -6.90
C ALA A 7 4.35 -0.80 -8.30
N GLY A 8 4.22 0.51 -8.50
CA GLY A 8 3.79 1.10 -9.77
C GLY A 8 2.28 0.98 -10.06
N THR A 9 1.45 0.75 -9.03
CA THR A 9 -0.01 0.64 -9.17
C THR A 9 -0.74 1.74 -8.39
N CYS A 10 -2.07 1.77 -8.50
CA CYS A 10 -2.95 2.69 -7.78
C CYS A 10 -2.85 2.59 -6.24
N SER A 11 -2.28 1.50 -5.70
CA SER A 11 -2.01 1.36 -4.27
C SER A 11 -1.00 2.38 -3.70
N LEU A 12 -0.36 3.19 -4.57
CA LEU A 12 0.46 4.32 -4.16
C LEU A 12 -0.34 5.45 -3.48
N ALA A 13 -1.55 5.76 -3.97
CA ALA A 13 -2.37 6.83 -3.40
C ALA A 13 -2.69 6.60 -1.91
N PRO A 14 -3.22 5.43 -1.50
CA PRO A 14 -3.43 5.16 -0.08
C PRO A 14 -2.11 5.05 0.71
N HIS A 15 -0.99 4.65 0.09
CA HIS A 15 0.32 4.67 0.76
C HIS A 15 0.76 6.09 1.15
N ILE A 16 0.58 7.07 0.25
CA ILE A 16 0.89 8.49 0.55
C ILE A 16 -0.02 9.00 1.66
N VAL A 17 -1.33 8.81 1.56
CA VAL A 17 -2.29 9.28 2.58
C VAL A 17 -1.98 8.69 3.96
N LEU A 18 -1.64 7.40 4.03
CA LEU A 18 -1.30 6.76 5.31
C LEU A 18 0.00 7.31 5.93
N ARG A 19 0.96 7.75 5.11
CA ARG A 19 2.17 8.45 5.58
C ARG A 19 1.87 9.86 6.05
N GLU A 20 1.08 10.63 5.30
CA GLU A 20 0.74 12.02 5.62
C GLU A 20 -0.15 12.14 6.87
N THR A 21 -1.02 11.15 7.11
CA THR A 21 -1.91 11.12 8.27
C THR A 21 -1.23 10.64 9.55
N GLY A 22 0.01 10.16 9.48
CA GLY A 22 0.76 9.66 10.65
C GLY A 22 0.10 8.48 11.36
N LEU A 23 -0.80 7.77 10.69
CA LEU A 23 -1.48 6.61 11.26
C LEU A 23 -0.54 5.41 11.35
N ASP A 24 -0.75 4.55 12.34
CA ASP A 24 -0.04 3.27 12.41
C ASP A 24 -0.59 2.26 11.39
N PHE A 25 0.25 1.91 10.43
CA PHE A 25 -0.04 0.88 9.44
C PHE A 25 1.18 0.03 9.10
N SER A 26 0.90 -1.18 8.65
CA SER A 26 1.89 -2.10 8.10
C SER A 26 1.63 -2.28 6.61
N ILE A 27 2.69 -2.51 5.84
CA ILE A 27 2.60 -2.76 4.39
C ILE A 27 2.83 -4.24 4.09
N GLU A 28 2.07 -4.79 3.16
CA GLU A 28 2.26 -6.14 2.64
C GLU A 28 2.29 -6.11 1.11
N ARG A 29 3.36 -6.63 0.52
CA ARG A 29 3.53 -6.62 -0.93
C ARG A 29 2.72 -7.75 -1.56
N VAL A 30 1.95 -7.43 -2.60
CA VAL A 30 1.20 -8.40 -3.40
C VAL A 30 1.71 -8.46 -4.83
N ASP A 31 1.93 -9.67 -5.33
CA ASP A 31 2.30 -9.95 -6.71
C ASP A 31 1.05 -10.13 -7.58
N LEU A 32 0.60 -9.05 -8.20
CA LEU A 32 -0.58 -9.05 -9.08
C LEU A 32 -0.31 -9.72 -10.44
N LYS A 33 0.95 -10.05 -10.75
CA LYS A 33 1.34 -10.78 -11.97
C LYS A 33 1.08 -12.29 -11.89
N LYS A 34 0.96 -12.84 -10.68
CA LYS A 34 0.53 -14.24 -10.49
C LYS A 34 -0.99 -14.29 -10.51
N LYS A 35 -1.57 -14.40 -11.69
CA LYS A 35 -2.98 -14.74 -11.88
C LYS A 35 -3.08 -15.96 -12.77
#